data_AF-A0A7J8RLD7-F1
#
_entry.id   AF-A0A7J8RLD7-F1
#
_cell.length_a   1.000
_cell.length_b   1.000
_cell.length_c   1.000
_cell.angle_alpha   90.00
_cell.angle_beta   90.00
_cell.angle_gamma   90.00
#
_symmetry.space_group_name_H-M   'P 1'
#
loop_
_entity.id
_entity.type
_entity.pdbx_description
1 polymer ?
#
loop_
_entity_poly.entity_id
_entity_poly.type
_entity_poly.pdbx_seq_one_letter_code
_entity_poly.pdbx_strand_id
1 'polypeptide(L)'
;MKKATNVWVFIFIIIVNVAFSQKTNCTLDFEFKGASNSSNENGDWGGFLNQNHCGTTFNGYLKALGVRANQTGFIFLDSSEQTRCLNSMKRFDCGMEKLTSGGGGCSNYSTADVEQKLGNELRSLSENCRFASCGSCVRSWESINGGSNLEESMICRFAVLVSLTSLKVEDEENIQRIYECLSNNTRVYG
;
A
#
# COMPACT_ATOMS: atom_id res chain seq x y z
N MET A 1 -39.22 34.70 50.50
CA MET A 1 -39.15 33.24 50.24
C MET A 1 -38.41 33.04 48.91
N LYS A 2 -37.15 32.58 48.93
CA LYS A 2 -36.35 32.33 47.71
C LYS A 2 -36.51 30.85 47.33
N LYS A 3 -37.01 30.56 46.13
CA LYS A 3 -37.00 29.20 45.55
C LYS A 3 -35.58 28.90 45.09
N ALA A 4 -34.99 27.84 45.62
CA ALA A 4 -33.78 27.25 45.08
C ALA A 4 -34.16 26.31 43.93
N THR A 5 -33.68 26.59 42.73
CA THR A 5 -33.84 25.73 41.56
C THR A 5 -32.64 24.79 41.50
N ASN A 6 -32.85 23.50 41.73
CA ASN A 6 -31.79 22.50 41.60
C ASN A 6 -31.58 22.16 40.11
N VAL A 7 -30.38 22.44 39.59
CA VAL A 7 -29.95 22.04 38.24
C VAL A 7 -29.13 20.76 38.37
N TRP A 8 -29.53 19.72 37.63
CA TRP A 8 -28.83 18.43 37.58
C TRP A 8 -28.03 18.33 36.28
N VAL A 9 -26.71 18.18 36.41
CA VAL A 9 -25.80 17.95 35.28
C VAL A 9 -25.48 16.46 35.22
N PHE A 10 -25.88 15.80 34.13
CA PHE A 10 -25.54 14.40 33.86
C PHE A 10 -24.26 14.34 33.01
N ILE A 11 -23.20 13.78 33.56
CA ILE A 11 -21.92 13.54 32.86
C ILE A 11 -21.94 12.10 32.35
N PHE A 12 -21.98 11.92 31.03
CA PHE A 12 -21.82 10.62 30.38
C PHE A 12 -20.33 10.37 30.12
N ILE A 13 -19.74 9.40 30.82
CA ILE A 13 -18.37 8.95 30.57
C ILE A 13 -18.44 7.81 29.54
N ILE A 14 -18.00 8.07 28.32
CA ILE A 14 -17.80 7.03 27.30
C ILE A 14 -16.49 6.32 27.64
N ILE A 15 -16.59 5.08 28.12
CA ILE A 15 -15.42 4.21 28.34
C ILE A 15 -15.05 3.61 26.98
N VAL A 16 -14.06 4.20 26.31
CA VAL A 16 -13.45 3.60 25.14
C VAL A 16 -12.47 2.53 25.63
N ASN A 17 -12.81 1.25 25.44
CA ASN A 17 -11.86 0.15 25.61
C ASN A 17 -10.85 0.21 24.46
N VAL A 18 -9.76 0.96 24.66
CA VAL A 18 -8.61 0.91 23.76
C VAL A 18 -7.84 -0.37 24.09
N ALA A 19 -8.02 -1.40 23.28
CA ALA A 19 -7.16 -2.57 23.32
C ALA A 19 -5.75 -2.13 22.87
N PHE A 20 -4.83 -1.96 23.82
CA PHE A 20 -3.41 -1.81 23.52
C PHE A 20 -2.86 -3.16 23.06
N SER A 21 -2.88 -3.39 21.74
CA SER A 21 -2.03 -4.41 21.13
C SER A 21 -0.56 -3.97 21.31
N GLN A 22 0.34 -4.92 21.55
CA GLN A 22 1.78 -4.63 21.64
C GLN A 22 2.17 -3.84 20.40
N LYS A 23 2.53 -2.57 20.58
CA LYS A 23 2.86 -1.67 19.50
C LYS A 23 4.11 -2.22 18.80
N THR A 24 3.91 -2.94 17.72
CA THR A 24 4.96 -3.11 16.73
C THR A 24 5.34 -1.70 16.33
N ASN A 25 6.62 -1.34 16.40
CA ASN A 25 7.09 0.01 16.03
C ASN A 25 6.97 0.28 14.52
N CYS A 26 6.04 -0.39 13.83
CA CYS A 26 5.72 -0.18 12.43
C CYS A 26 4.58 0.84 12.35
N THR A 27 4.74 1.83 11.48
CA THR A 27 3.77 2.89 11.23
C THR A 27 2.64 2.43 10.30
N LEU A 28 2.83 1.31 9.59
CA LEU A 28 1.79 0.73 8.76
C LEU A 28 0.80 -0.05 9.63
N ASP A 29 -0.47 0.30 9.49
CA ASP A 29 -1.56 -0.50 10.02
C ASP A 29 -1.91 -1.58 9.00
N PHE A 30 -1.89 -2.83 9.45
CA PHE A 30 -2.18 -3.97 8.61
C PHE A 30 -3.50 -4.60 9.05
N GLU A 31 -4.49 -4.55 8.17
CA GLU A 31 -5.74 -5.29 8.34
C GLU A 31 -5.55 -6.78 8.01
N PHE A 32 -4.63 -7.46 8.69
CA PHE A 32 -4.46 -8.90 8.54
C PHE A 32 -5.61 -9.62 9.25
N LYS A 33 -6.62 -10.06 8.50
CA LYS A 33 -7.54 -11.12 8.96
C LYS A 33 -6.80 -12.46 8.96
N GLY A 34 -5.86 -12.63 9.88
CA GLY A 34 -5.07 -13.86 10.06
C GLY A 34 -4.09 -14.11 8.90
N ALA A 35 -2.80 -14.16 9.21
CA ALA A 35 -1.82 -14.73 8.31
C ALA A 35 -2.22 -16.19 8.04
N SER A 36 -2.83 -16.45 6.89
CA SER A 36 -2.97 -17.79 6.36
C SER A 36 -1.56 -18.30 6.09
N ASN A 37 -1.12 -19.34 6.81
CA ASN A 37 0.10 -20.10 6.48
C ASN A 37 -0.11 -20.93 5.19
N SER A 38 -0.82 -20.42 4.20
CA SER A 38 -0.99 -21.10 2.92
C SER A 38 0.29 -20.93 2.10
N SER A 39 0.98 -22.03 1.86
CA SER A 39 2.16 -22.12 0.99
C SER A 39 1.88 -21.79 -0.48
N ASN A 40 0.62 -21.58 -0.85
CA ASN A 40 0.15 -21.38 -2.21
C ASN A 40 -0.52 -20.02 -2.34
N GLU A 41 0.21 -18.94 -2.05
CA GLU A 41 -0.23 -17.61 -2.43
C GLU A 41 0.07 -17.43 -3.93
N ASN A 42 -0.93 -17.03 -4.70
CA ASN A 42 -0.71 -16.54 -6.06
C ASN A 42 -0.29 -15.07 -5.97
N GLY A 43 0.43 -14.60 -6.99
CA GLY A 43 0.79 -13.20 -7.11
C GLY A 43 2.26 -12.93 -6.87
N ASP A 44 3.15 -13.41 -7.75
CA ASP A 44 4.60 -13.14 -7.66
C ASP A 44 4.98 -11.72 -8.14
N TRP A 45 3.99 -10.95 -8.60
CA TRP A 45 4.14 -9.61 -9.14
C TRP A 45 5.11 -9.56 -10.32
N GLY A 46 4.99 -10.54 -11.21
CA GLY A 46 5.82 -10.70 -12.39
C GLY A 46 7.27 -11.03 -12.05
N GLY A 47 7.51 -11.73 -10.94
CA GLY A 47 8.82 -12.13 -10.44
C GLY A 47 9.53 -11.09 -9.54
N PHE A 48 8.85 -10.03 -9.13
CA PHE A 48 9.41 -9.06 -8.18
C PHE A 48 9.63 -9.68 -6.79
N LEU A 49 8.71 -10.56 -6.38
CA LEU A 49 8.80 -11.26 -5.12
C LEU A 49 9.77 -12.44 -5.21
N ASN A 50 10.63 -12.58 -4.20
CA ASN A 50 11.62 -13.66 -4.17
C ASN A 50 10.99 -15.04 -3.91
N GLN A 51 9.78 -15.08 -3.36
CA GLN A 51 9.07 -16.31 -3.02
C GLN A 51 7.57 -16.20 -3.28
N ASN A 52 6.98 -17.26 -3.84
CA ASN A 52 5.58 -17.26 -4.27
C ASN A 52 4.60 -17.09 -3.10
N HIS A 53 4.97 -17.52 -1.89
CA HIS A 53 4.11 -17.44 -0.71
C HIS A 53 3.95 -16.02 -0.12
N CYS A 54 4.50 -14.99 -0.78
CA CYS A 54 4.49 -13.62 -0.30
C CYS A 54 3.39 -12.74 -0.93
N GLY A 55 2.70 -13.23 -1.96
CA GLY A 55 1.81 -12.40 -2.80
C GLY A 55 0.68 -11.71 -2.04
N THR A 56 -0.04 -12.44 -1.18
CA THR A 56 -1.15 -11.88 -0.39
C THR A 56 -0.63 -10.91 0.67
N THR A 57 0.49 -11.26 1.31
CA THR A 57 1.11 -10.37 2.30
C THR A 57 1.58 -9.07 1.64
N PHE A 58 2.15 -9.16 0.44
CA PHE A 58 2.61 -8.00 -0.30
C PHE A 58 1.46 -7.10 -0.76
N ASN A 59 0.32 -7.67 -1.17
CA ASN A 59 -0.89 -6.90 -1.45
C ASN A 59 -1.34 -6.09 -0.22
N GLY A 60 -1.36 -6.71 0.96
CA GLY A 60 -1.66 -6.02 2.22
C GLY A 60 -0.67 -4.90 2.54
N TYR A 61 0.63 -5.15 2.31
CA TYR A 61 1.68 -4.16 2.48
C TYR A 61 1.52 -2.95 1.55
N LEU A 62 1.24 -3.17 0.25
CA LEU A 62 0.97 -2.10 -0.71
C LEU A 62 -0.28 -1.29 -0.35
N LYS A 63 -1.35 -1.96 0.12
CA LYS A 63 -2.58 -1.27 0.60
C LYS A 63 -2.23 -0.36 1.80
N ALA A 64 -1.49 -0.86 2.78
CA ALA A 64 -1.10 -0.11 3.95
C ALA A 64 -0.19 1.10 3.60
N LEU A 65 0.74 0.93 2.65
CA LEU A 65 1.49 2.06 2.09
C LEU A 65 0.56 3.10 1.46
N GLY A 66 -0.45 2.68 0.68
CA GLY A 66 -1.43 3.56 0.05
C GLY A 66 -2.23 4.37 1.08
N VAL A 67 -2.72 3.73 2.14
CA VAL A 67 -3.42 4.39 3.25
C VAL A 67 -2.51 5.44 3.91
N ARG A 68 -1.27 5.08 4.23
CA ARG A 68 -0.30 6.02 4.81
C ARG A 68 0.03 7.17 3.86
N ALA A 69 0.18 6.89 2.57
CA ALA A 69 0.49 7.88 1.55
C ALA A 69 -0.67 8.88 1.37
N ASN A 70 -1.92 8.43 1.52
CA ASN A 70 -3.09 9.33 1.54
C ASN A 70 -3.02 10.34 2.69
N GLN A 71 -2.56 9.89 3.87
CA GLN A 71 -2.47 10.71 5.07
C GLN A 71 -1.23 11.63 5.10
N THR A 72 -0.11 11.19 4.54
CA THR A 72 1.21 11.82 4.73
C THR A 72 1.83 12.36 3.46
N GLY A 73 1.36 11.94 2.29
CA GLY A 73 1.98 12.20 0.99
C GLY A 73 3.24 11.38 0.69
N PHE A 74 3.80 10.67 1.66
CA PHE A 74 5.01 9.87 1.48
C PHE A 74 4.67 8.43 1.06
N ILE A 75 5.24 7.99 -0.05
CA ILE A 75 4.96 6.68 -0.67
C ILE A 75 5.66 5.56 0.08
N PHE A 76 7.00 5.53 0.06
CA PHE A 76 7.79 4.47 0.68
C PHE A 76 8.27 4.86 2.07
N LEU A 77 8.55 3.85 2.89
CA LEU A 77 9.15 4.01 4.21
C LEU A 77 10.65 4.29 4.09
N ASP A 78 11.26 4.93 5.09
CA ASP A 78 12.72 4.92 5.22
C ASP A 78 13.22 3.52 5.63
N SER A 79 14.52 3.27 5.49
CA SER A 79 15.10 1.94 5.72
C SER A 79 14.90 1.41 7.14
N SER A 80 14.88 2.29 8.13
CA SER A 80 14.73 1.91 9.54
C SER A 80 13.28 1.57 9.86
N GLU A 81 12.33 2.34 9.33
CA GLU A 81 10.90 2.06 9.44
C GLU A 81 10.50 0.82 8.63
N GLN A 82 11.03 0.65 7.42
CA GLN A 82 10.83 -0.53 6.58
C GLN A 82 11.24 -1.80 7.33
N THR A 83 12.45 -1.80 7.90
CA THR A 83 12.97 -2.93 8.68
C THR A 83 12.06 -3.27 9.86
N ARG A 84 11.51 -2.27 10.56
CA ARG A 84 10.56 -2.50 11.66
C ARG A 84 9.25 -3.10 11.18
N CYS A 85 8.73 -2.65 10.04
CA CYS A 85 7.50 -3.20 9.45
C CYS A 85 7.68 -4.64 8.95
N LEU A 86 8.76 -4.94 8.22
CA LEU A 86 9.06 -6.30 7.78
C LEU A 86 9.28 -7.27 8.96
N ASN A 87 9.89 -6.79 10.05
CA ASN A 87 10.00 -7.54 11.32
C ASN A 87 8.63 -7.89 11.89
N SER A 88 7.72 -6.92 11.93
CA SER A 88 6.38 -7.13 12.49
C SER A 88 5.56 -8.15 11.71
N MET A 89 5.77 -8.21 10.38
CA MET A 89 5.13 -9.19 9.50
C MET A 89 5.84 -10.55 9.48
N LYS A 90 7.09 -10.64 9.96
CA LYS A 90 7.98 -11.81 9.81
C LYS A 90 8.23 -12.19 8.33
N ARG A 91 8.44 -11.20 7.46
CA ARG A 91 8.52 -11.38 5.99
C ARG A 91 9.72 -10.70 5.32
N PHE A 92 10.93 -10.95 5.83
CA PHE A 92 12.17 -10.38 5.26
C PHE A 92 12.62 -11.01 3.95
N ASP A 93 12.08 -12.18 3.63
CA ASP A 93 12.54 -13.04 2.56
C ASP A 93 11.71 -12.89 1.27
N CYS A 94 10.86 -11.85 1.22
CA CYS A 94 9.89 -11.62 0.16
C CYS A 94 10.33 -10.62 -0.92
N GLY A 95 11.40 -9.83 -0.71
CA GLY A 95 11.84 -8.81 -1.67
C GLY A 95 11.26 -7.41 -1.40
N MET A 96 10.36 -7.28 -0.42
CA MET A 96 9.70 -6.03 -0.05
C MET A 96 10.66 -4.96 0.50
N GLU A 97 11.83 -5.37 1.01
CA GLU A 97 12.91 -4.49 1.48
C GLU A 97 13.44 -3.54 0.40
N LYS A 98 13.25 -3.89 -0.88
CA LYS A 98 13.63 -3.06 -2.04
C LYS A 98 12.76 -1.80 -2.17
N LEU A 99 11.55 -1.78 -1.60
CA LEU A 99 10.63 -0.64 -1.64
C LEU A 99 10.88 0.33 -0.49
N THR A 100 12.06 0.95 -0.51
CA THR A 100 12.55 1.86 0.52
C THR A 100 12.89 3.22 -0.07
N SER A 101 12.62 4.29 0.66
CA SER A 101 13.01 5.65 0.28
C SER A 101 14.48 5.95 0.53
N GLY A 102 15.02 6.94 -0.17
CA GLY A 102 16.42 7.39 -0.04
C GLY A 102 17.35 6.89 -1.14
N GLY A 103 16.86 6.04 -2.05
CA GLY A 103 17.63 5.54 -3.21
C GLY A 103 17.70 6.53 -4.39
N GLY A 104 16.95 7.63 -4.35
CA GLY A 104 16.80 8.56 -5.47
C GLY A 104 15.71 8.13 -6.46
N GLY A 105 15.47 8.95 -7.50
CA GLY A 105 14.41 8.70 -8.49
C GLY A 105 13.05 8.47 -7.82
N CYS A 106 12.29 7.50 -8.34
CA CYS A 106 10.95 7.17 -7.83
C CYS A 106 10.93 6.67 -6.37
N SER A 107 12.06 6.20 -5.83
CA SER A 107 12.12 5.81 -4.41
C SER A 107 11.93 7.01 -3.47
N ASN A 108 12.25 8.22 -3.93
CA ASN A 108 12.12 9.46 -3.17
C ASN A 108 10.84 10.24 -3.51
N TYR A 109 9.99 9.72 -4.41
CA TYR A 109 8.80 10.45 -4.83
C TYR A 109 7.75 10.46 -3.72
N SER A 110 7.15 11.62 -3.50
CA SER A 110 5.86 11.77 -2.84
C SER A 110 4.72 11.48 -3.83
N THR A 111 3.48 11.40 -3.34
CA THR A 111 2.29 11.32 -4.20
C THR A 111 2.19 12.53 -5.14
N ALA A 112 2.59 13.71 -4.67
CA ALA A 112 2.65 14.93 -5.48
C ALA A 112 3.73 14.86 -6.56
N ASP A 113 4.90 14.28 -6.27
CA ASP A 113 5.93 14.03 -7.29
C ASP A 113 5.44 13.07 -8.37
N VAL A 114 4.72 12.00 -7.99
CA VAL A 114 4.12 11.07 -8.96
C VAL A 114 3.11 11.79 -9.83
N GLU A 115 2.23 12.61 -9.26
CA GLU A 115 1.26 13.39 -10.04
C GLU A 115 1.96 14.35 -11.01
N GLN A 116 3.01 15.04 -10.56
CA GLN A 116 3.73 16.01 -11.38
C GLN A 116 4.58 15.36 -12.48
N LYS A 117 5.26 14.26 -12.17
CA LYS A 117 6.31 13.67 -13.03
C LYS A 117 5.85 12.44 -13.79
N LEU A 118 4.89 11.70 -13.24
CA LEU A 118 4.34 10.45 -13.79
C LEU A 118 2.79 10.52 -13.88
N GLY A 119 2.23 11.72 -14.00
CA GLY A 119 0.78 11.93 -13.98
C GLY A 119 0.04 11.26 -15.14
N ASN A 120 0.69 11.12 -16.30
CA ASN A 120 0.11 10.43 -17.45
C ASN A 120 0.02 8.93 -17.21
N GLU A 121 1.06 8.35 -16.62
CA GLU A 121 1.15 6.95 -16.22
C GLU A 121 0.11 6.65 -15.13
N LEU A 122 0.00 7.51 -14.11
CA LEU A 122 -0.99 7.40 -13.05
C LEU A 122 -2.42 7.43 -13.60
N ARG A 123 -2.72 8.40 -14.48
CA ARG A 123 -4.04 8.51 -15.12
C ARG A 123 -4.35 7.32 -16.02
N SER A 124 -3.39 6.92 -16.86
CA SER A 124 -3.51 5.75 -17.73
C SER A 124 -3.78 4.48 -16.93
N LEU A 125 -3.06 4.25 -15.83
CA LEU A 125 -3.29 3.10 -14.95
C LEU A 125 -4.68 3.17 -14.32
N SER A 126 -5.07 4.32 -13.77
CA SER A 126 -6.40 4.52 -13.15
C SER A 126 -7.55 4.23 -14.13
N GLU A 127 -7.47 4.74 -15.36
CA GLU A 127 -8.50 4.58 -16.38
C GLU A 127 -8.56 3.15 -16.91
N ASN A 128 -7.42 2.55 -17.23
CA ASN A 128 -7.35 1.22 -17.83
C ASN A 128 -7.62 0.09 -16.84
N CYS A 129 -7.44 0.34 -15.54
CA CYS A 129 -7.82 -0.60 -14.48
C CYS A 129 -9.24 -0.38 -13.93
N ARG A 130 -9.99 0.62 -14.43
CA ARG A 130 -11.37 0.89 -14.00
C ARG A 130 -12.38 -0.16 -14.47
N PHE A 131 -12.11 -0.82 -15.60
CA PHE A 131 -13.03 -1.75 -16.26
C PHE A 131 -12.51 -3.20 -16.17
N ALA A 132 -13.41 -4.18 -16.36
CA ALA A 132 -13.13 -5.62 -16.19
C ALA A 132 -12.06 -6.23 -17.12
N SER A 133 -11.38 -5.45 -17.97
CA SER A 133 -10.31 -5.95 -18.83
C SER A 133 -8.96 -5.85 -18.14
N CYS A 134 -8.58 -6.92 -17.44
CA CYS A 134 -7.26 -7.02 -16.79
C CYS A 134 -6.10 -6.81 -17.78
N GLY A 135 -6.26 -7.20 -19.05
CA GLY A 135 -5.22 -7.02 -20.08
C GLY A 135 -4.88 -5.55 -20.40
N SER A 136 -5.83 -4.62 -20.28
CA SER A 136 -5.51 -3.18 -20.42
C SER A 136 -4.82 -2.64 -19.18
N CYS A 137 -5.27 -3.06 -17.99
CA CYS A 137 -4.63 -2.70 -16.72
C CYS A 137 -3.15 -3.14 -16.67
N VAL A 138 -2.87 -4.41 -17.03
CA VAL A 138 -1.50 -4.97 -17.09
C VAL A 138 -0.63 -4.19 -18.09
N ARG A 139 -1.14 -3.89 -19.29
CA ARG A 139 -0.38 -3.11 -20.29
C ARG A 139 -0.05 -1.70 -19.79
N SER A 140 -0.98 -1.04 -19.12
CA SER A 140 -0.72 0.27 -18.51
C SER A 140 0.34 0.17 -17.43
N TRP A 141 0.28 -0.85 -16.56
CA TRP A 141 1.30 -1.11 -15.55
C TRP A 141 2.69 -1.36 -16.15
N GLU A 142 2.79 -2.21 -17.16
CA GLU A 142 4.06 -2.55 -17.80
C GLU A 142 4.67 -1.35 -18.55
N SER A 143 3.83 -0.45 -19.07
CA SER A 143 4.26 0.77 -19.77
C SER A 143 4.89 1.85 -18.89
N ILE A 144 4.71 1.77 -17.56
CA ILE A 144 5.29 2.74 -16.63
C ILE A 144 6.80 2.59 -16.65
N ASN A 145 7.50 3.59 -17.19
CA ASN A 145 8.94 3.60 -17.31
C ASN A 145 9.51 4.92 -16.77
N GLY A 146 9.73 4.99 -15.46
CA GLY A 146 10.31 6.16 -14.81
C GLY A 146 11.80 6.05 -14.47
N GLY A 147 12.45 4.94 -14.84
CA GLY A 147 13.80 4.60 -14.40
C GLY A 147 14.80 4.37 -15.52
N SER A 148 16.08 4.41 -15.16
CA SER A 148 17.23 4.14 -16.03
C SER A 148 17.49 2.65 -16.27
N ASN A 149 16.94 1.80 -15.40
CA ASN A 149 17.10 0.35 -15.44
C ASN A 149 15.82 -0.35 -14.93
N LEU A 150 15.76 -1.69 -15.07
CA LEU A 150 14.58 -2.49 -14.73
C LEU A 150 14.14 -2.34 -13.27
N GLU A 151 15.10 -2.29 -12.33
CA GLU A 151 14.81 -2.16 -10.90
C GLU A 151 14.19 -0.81 -10.58
N GLU A 152 14.78 0.28 -11.10
CA GLU A 152 14.24 1.62 -10.94
C GLU A 152 12.85 1.76 -11.58
N SER A 153 12.64 1.19 -12.78
CA SER A 153 11.33 1.19 -13.43
C SER A 153 10.29 0.39 -12.63
N MET A 154 10.68 -0.67 -11.93
CA MET A 154 9.80 -1.38 -11.01
C MET A 154 9.47 -0.58 -9.76
N ILE A 155 10.44 0.13 -9.18
CA ILE A 155 10.18 1.06 -8.08
C ILE A 155 9.19 2.15 -8.51
N CYS A 156 9.34 2.69 -9.73
CA CYS A 156 8.39 3.66 -10.29
C CYS A 156 6.99 3.08 -10.48
N ARG A 157 6.87 1.84 -10.97
CA ARG A 157 5.58 1.15 -11.08
C ARG A 157 4.88 1.07 -9.72
N PHE A 158 5.59 0.61 -8.69
CA PHE A 158 5.03 0.56 -7.34
C PHE A 158 4.72 1.95 -6.78
N ALA A 159 5.54 2.96 -7.05
CA ALA A 159 5.26 4.33 -6.62
C ALA A 159 3.95 4.86 -7.23
N VAL A 160 3.73 4.61 -8.52
CA VAL A 160 2.47 4.95 -9.21
C VAL A 160 1.28 4.19 -8.62
N LEU A 161 1.42 2.88 -8.38
CA LEU A 161 0.31 2.07 -7.83
C LEU A 161 -0.02 2.44 -6.39
N VAL A 162 0.96 2.70 -5.54
CA VAL A 162 0.72 3.19 -4.17
C VAL A 162 0.07 4.57 -4.22
N SER A 163 0.47 5.44 -5.14
CA SER A 163 -0.19 6.74 -5.34
C SER A 163 -1.64 6.57 -5.80
N LEU A 164 -1.92 5.68 -6.75
CA LEU A 164 -3.28 5.34 -7.18
C LEU A 164 -4.12 4.81 -6.01
N THR A 165 -3.54 3.91 -5.21
CA THR A 165 -4.17 3.35 -4.01
C THR A 165 -4.51 4.45 -3.02
N SER A 166 -3.60 5.42 -2.82
CA SER A 166 -3.81 6.56 -1.92
C SER A 166 -4.97 7.46 -2.36
N LEU A 167 -5.19 7.60 -3.67
CA LEU A 167 -6.32 8.37 -4.22
C LEU A 167 -7.65 7.63 -4.11
N LYS A 168 -7.61 6.30 -3.95
CA LYS A 168 -8.76 5.39 -3.97
C LYS A 168 -8.97 4.68 -2.65
N VAL A 169 -8.44 5.21 -1.54
CA VAL A 169 -8.45 4.54 -0.22
C VAL A 169 -9.85 4.12 0.24
N GLU A 170 -10.89 4.84 -0.18
CA GLU A 170 -12.30 4.55 0.13
C GLU A 170 -12.94 3.51 -0.82
N ASP A 171 -12.30 3.21 -1.95
CA ASP A 171 -12.78 2.28 -2.99
C ASP A 171 -12.02 0.94 -2.91
N GLU A 172 -12.18 0.26 -1.76
CA GLU A 172 -11.46 -0.98 -1.45
C GLU A 172 -11.70 -2.08 -2.48
N GLU A 173 -12.92 -2.20 -3.00
CA GLU A 173 -13.26 -3.20 -4.01
C GLU A 173 -12.47 -2.96 -5.31
N ASN A 174 -12.32 -1.71 -5.72
CA ASN A 174 -11.50 -1.38 -6.89
C ASN A 174 -10.02 -1.67 -6.64
N ILE A 175 -9.47 -1.28 -5.47
CA ILE A 175 -8.08 -1.59 -5.11
C ILE A 175 -7.83 -3.10 -5.13
N GLN A 176 -8.71 -3.88 -4.52
CA GLN A 176 -8.57 -5.34 -4.47
C GLN A 176 -8.56 -5.94 -5.87
N ARG A 177 -9.50 -5.54 -6.74
CA ARG A 177 -9.54 -6.00 -8.14
C ARG A 177 -8.27 -5.62 -8.93
N ILE A 178 -7.73 -4.42 -8.70
CA ILE A 178 -6.47 -4.00 -9.34
C ILE A 178 -5.33 -4.93 -8.91
N TYR A 179 -5.19 -5.18 -7.61
CA TYR A 179 -4.12 -6.01 -7.07
C TYR A 179 -4.25 -7.45 -7.55
N GLU A 180 -5.44 -8.04 -7.52
CA GLU A 180 -5.70 -9.39 -8.05
C GLU A 180 -5.38 -9.52 -9.54
N CYS A 181 -5.65 -8.48 -10.33
CA CYS A 181 -5.29 -8.46 -11.75
C CYS A 181 -3.77 -8.41 -11.93
N LEU A 182 -3.10 -7.42 -11.33
CA LEU A 182 -1.67 -7.18 -11.55
C LEU A 182 -0.81 -8.30 -10.96
N SER A 183 -1.09 -8.74 -9.74
CA SER A 183 -0.27 -9.75 -9.07
C SER A 183 -0.17 -11.04 -9.89
N ASN A 184 -1.24 -11.44 -10.58
CA ASN A 184 -1.36 -12.72 -11.25
C ASN A 184 -1.03 -12.70 -12.75
N ASN A 185 -1.02 -11.52 -13.40
CA ASN A 185 -0.98 -11.43 -14.87
C ASN A 185 0.20 -10.62 -15.41
N THR A 186 0.99 -9.99 -14.54
CA THR A 186 2.18 -9.25 -14.92
C THR A 186 3.35 -10.18 -15.26
N ARG A 187 4.13 -9.86 -16.29
CA ARG A 187 5.36 -10.60 -16.67
C ARG A 187 6.52 -9.66 -16.89
N VAL A 188 7.12 -9.15 -15.81
CA VAL A 188 8.19 -8.14 -15.89
C VAL A 188 9.59 -8.73 -15.76
N TYR A 189 9.76 -9.77 -14.95
CA TYR A 189 11.04 -10.48 -14.76
C TYR A 189 11.08 -11.88 -15.41
N GLY A 190 10.02 -12.28 -16.11
CA GLY A 190 9.87 -13.59 -16.76
C GLY A 190 10.25 -13.61 -18.23
#